data_AF-A0A7J3FKE5-F1
#
_entry.id   AF-A0A7J3FKE5-F1
#
_cell.length_a   1.000
_cell.length_b   1.000
_cell.length_c   1.000
_cell.angle_alpha   90.00
_cell.angle_beta   90.00
_cell.angle_gamma   90.00
#
_symmetry.space_group_name_H-M   'P 1'
#
loop_
_entity.id
_entity.type
_entity.pdbx_description
1 polymer ?
#
loop_
_entity_poly.entity_id
_entity_poly.type
_entity_poly.pdbx_seq_one_letter_code
_entity_poly.pdbx_strand_id
1 'polypeptide(L)'
;MSRFRRDRRGQFVILAAVIMAAFMFSLIHTISQISTSRQGVAYEPIDELVLAITSDFERCLTRALAMATQNYSKTWNEESAKICGRALTENWYRALPALYNGFGMNISLKTEGSSGENIGWYINWGDNSGISAVYTTFCMNVETYGLRNLAVAMRKAVRLNIRNWTDTGTIRFKVCLSGAREHYMPISDIAKAELYINGTSYNACSSEYMGRGEYVVQFSLPDNLNMGGSMLMVTTGDGVIVGARIPGSQGGGGGGEGGGSEEQDWRVLYISPERFKNKSKDFMLLLEPEEGQVRPPLNNPFDNRTGRTVETTPNNLTLGNSINITLHAFYSKQGKQGSIDVNVTLAYVHEGALCVIGFKNITISKSSTPLEYNLSFSPGVSTIPQNSIIVLILTRLDNDSGGTLHIICGEGLSRIELW
;
A
#
# COMPACT_ATOMS: atom_id res chain seq x y z
N MET A 1 58.75 -69.39 -21.58
CA MET A 1 57.80 -68.38 -22.08
C MET A 1 56.39 -68.78 -21.66
N SER A 2 55.94 -68.33 -20.49
CA SER A 2 54.62 -68.65 -19.94
C SER A 2 53.53 -67.87 -20.68
N ARG A 3 52.59 -68.60 -21.26
CA ARG A 3 51.41 -68.04 -21.93
C ARG A 3 50.48 -67.44 -20.87
N PHE A 4 50.43 -66.11 -20.79
CA PHE A 4 49.32 -65.40 -20.14
C PHE A 4 48.04 -65.64 -20.97
N ARG A 5 47.30 -66.71 -20.65
CA ARG A 5 45.89 -66.85 -21.05
C ARG A 5 45.11 -65.77 -20.30
N ARG A 6 44.93 -64.63 -20.98
CA ARG A 6 44.20 -63.46 -20.50
C ARG A 6 42.71 -63.81 -20.45
N ASP A 7 42.18 -63.91 -19.23
CA ASP A 7 40.79 -64.28 -18.98
C ASP A 7 39.87 -63.08 -19.31
N ARG A 8 39.49 -62.95 -20.59
CA ARG A 8 38.71 -61.80 -21.12
C ARG A 8 37.24 -61.79 -20.70
N ARG A 9 36.76 -62.82 -19.98
CA ARG A 9 35.35 -62.95 -19.59
C ARG A 9 34.92 -61.91 -18.55
N GLY A 10 35.83 -61.47 -17.66
CA GLY A 10 35.53 -60.41 -16.68
C GLY A 10 35.43 -59.01 -17.28
N GLN A 11 36.18 -58.72 -18.35
CA GLN A 11 36.17 -57.41 -19.01
C GLN A 11 34.85 -57.11 -19.73
N PHE A 12 34.19 -58.13 -20.26
CA PHE A 12 32.88 -57.99 -20.89
C PHE A 12 31.79 -57.60 -19.90
N VAL A 13 31.82 -58.16 -18.69
CA VAL A 13 30.86 -57.84 -17.63
C VAL A 13 31.02 -56.39 -17.17
N ILE A 14 32.27 -55.93 -17.01
CA ILE A 14 32.57 -54.54 -16.64
C ILE A 14 32.12 -53.58 -17.75
N LEU A 15 32.41 -53.89 -19.01
CA LEU A 15 31.99 -53.07 -20.15
C LEU A 15 30.46 -52.97 -20.25
N ALA A 16 29.75 -54.10 -20.09
CA ALA A 16 28.30 -54.12 -20.09
C ALA A 16 27.69 -53.31 -18.94
N ALA A 17 28.28 -53.39 -17.74
CA ALA A 17 27.84 -52.61 -16.58
C ALA A 17 28.03 -51.10 -16.80
N VAL A 18 29.14 -50.67 -17.39
CA VAL A 18 29.40 -49.26 -17.71
C VAL A 18 28.43 -48.75 -18.78
N ILE A 19 28.15 -49.54 -19.82
CA ILE A 19 27.16 -49.19 -20.85
C ILE A 19 25.76 -49.07 -20.24
N MET A 20 25.35 -50.02 -19.40
CA MET A 20 24.06 -49.98 -18.68
C MET A 20 23.95 -48.75 -17.76
N ALA A 21 25.03 -48.41 -17.05
CA ALA A 21 25.07 -47.21 -16.22
C ALA A 21 24.93 -45.94 -17.06
N ALA A 22 25.64 -45.84 -18.18
CA ALA A 22 25.54 -44.70 -19.10
C ALA A 22 24.11 -44.56 -19.68
N PHE A 23 23.46 -45.66 -20.04
CA PHE A 23 22.07 -45.64 -20.48
C PHE A 23 21.11 -45.21 -19.37
N MET A 24 21.29 -45.68 -18.13
CA MET A 24 20.46 -45.22 -17.01
C MET A 24 20.65 -43.73 -16.71
N PHE A 25 21.89 -43.24 -16.72
CA PHE A 25 22.14 -41.80 -16.54
C PHE A 25 21.53 -40.96 -17.67
N SER A 26 21.63 -41.42 -18.91
CA SER A 26 20.98 -40.76 -20.04
C SER A 26 19.46 -40.76 -19.89
N LEU A 27 18.85 -41.87 -19.47
CA LEU A 27 17.41 -41.98 -19.27
C LEU A 27 16.93 -41.05 -18.15
N ILE A 28 17.62 -41.04 -17.01
CA ILE A 28 17.33 -40.17 -15.88
C ILE A 28 17.43 -38.70 -16.30
N HIS A 29 18.46 -38.35 -17.08
CA HIS A 29 18.64 -36.99 -17.59
C HIS A 29 17.50 -36.57 -18.52
N THR A 30 17.10 -37.44 -19.46
CA THR A 30 15.99 -37.16 -20.38
C THR A 30 14.66 -37.03 -19.63
N ILE A 31 14.39 -37.92 -18.66
CA ILE A 31 13.19 -37.84 -17.82
C ILE A 31 13.18 -36.52 -17.02
N SER A 32 14.33 -36.12 -16.48
CA SER A 32 14.47 -34.85 -15.75
C SER A 32 14.20 -33.63 -16.64
N GLN A 33 14.74 -33.61 -17.87
CA GLN A 33 14.49 -32.53 -18.84
C GLN A 33 13.04 -32.49 -19.31
N ILE A 34 12.41 -33.64 -19.55
CA ILE A 34 10.99 -33.71 -19.93
C ILE A 34 10.11 -33.24 -18.77
N SER A 35 10.44 -33.59 -17.52
CA SER A 35 9.69 -33.14 -16.35
C SER A 35 9.81 -31.63 -16.15
N THR A 36 11.00 -31.06 -16.30
CA THR A 36 11.23 -29.61 -16.14
C THR A 36 10.63 -28.81 -17.28
N SER A 37 10.70 -29.28 -18.53
CA SER A 37 10.02 -28.63 -19.65
C SER A 37 8.50 -28.72 -19.56
N ARG A 38 7.93 -29.85 -19.14
CA ARG A 38 6.48 -29.95 -18.87
C ARG A 38 6.02 -29.02 -17.76
N GLN A 39 6.85 -28.82 -16.73
CA GLN A 39 6.59 -27.83 -15.70
C GLN A 39 6.63 -26.42 -16.30
N GLY A 40 7.68 -26.05 -17.05
CA GLY A 40 7.78 -24.74 -17.70
C GLY A 40 6.59 -24.42 -18.62
N VAL A 41 6.18 -25.37 -19.47
CA VAL A 41 5.02 -25.23 -20.38
C VAL A 41 3.69 -25.16 -19.63
N ALA A 42 3.59 -25.75 -18.44
CA ALA A 42 2.41 -25.62 -17.60
C ALA A 42 2.35 -24.30 -16.81
N TYR A 43 3.51 -23.71 -16.47
CA TYR A 43 3.60 -22.46 -15.71
C TYR A 43 3.34 -21.21 -16.55
N GLU A 44 3.86 -21.14 -17.77
CA GLU A 44 3.73 -19.95 -18.64
C GLU A 44 2.26 -19.55 -18.92
N PRO A 45 1.34 -20.49 -19.24
CA PRO A 45 -0.07 -20.16 -19.43
C PRO A 45 -0.78 -19.69 -18.15
N ILE A 46 -0.32 -20.14 -16.98
CA ILE A 46 -0.90 -19.75 -15.68
C ILE A 46 -0.51 -18.32 -15.35
N ASP A 47 0.77 -17.99 -15.51
CA ASP A 47 1.27 -16.65 -15.23
C ASP A 47 0.59 -15.63 -16.13
N GLU A 48 0.46 -15.92 -17.43
CA GLU A 48 -0.29 -15.08 -18.36
C GLU A 48 -1.76 -14.94 -17.97
N LEU A 49 -2.43 -16.04 -17.61
CA LEU A 49 -3.83 -16.02 -17.18
C LEU A 49 -4.03 -15.18 -15.90
N VAL A 50 -3.17 -15.39 -14.89
CA VAL A 50 -3.23 -14.67 -13.63
C VAL A 50 -2.97 -13.19 -13.88
N LEU A 51 -1.91 -12.84 -14.61
CA LEU A 51 -1.57 -11.45 -14.94
C LEU A 51 -2.67 -10.75 -15.75
N ALA A 52 -3.29 -11.45 -16.71
CA ALA A 52 -4.40 -10.91 -17.48
C ALA A 52 -5.61 -10.61 -16.59
N ILE A 53 -6.02 -11.57 -15.75
CA ILE A 53 -7.19 -11.39 -14.87
C ILE A 53 -6.92 -10.31 -13.81
N THR A 54 -5.74 -10.28 -13.21
CA THR A 54 -5.40 -9.24 -12.22
C THR A 54 -5.34 -7.87 -12.87
N SER A 55 -4.74 -7.74 -14.05
CA SER A 55 -4.71 -6.48 -14.80
C SER A 55 -6.11 -6.00 -15.20
N ASP A 56 -6.97 -6.89 -15.67
CA ASP A 56 -8.36 -6.56 -15.99
C ASP A 56 -9.15 -6.17 -14.73
N PHE A 57 -8.87 -6.78 -13.59
CA PHE A 57 -9.48 -6.38 -12.33
C PHE A 57 -9.01 -5.00 -11.86
N GLU A 58 -7.72 -4.67 -12.00
CA GLU A 58 -7.20 -3.33 -11.70
C GLU A 58 -7.86 -2.24 -12.57
N ARG A 59 -8.07 -2.53 -13.86
CA ARG A 59 -8.82 -1.66 -14.78
C ARG A 59 -10.28 -1.53 -14.35
N CYS A 60 -10.91 -2.63 -13.95
CA CYS A 60 -12.27 -2.64 -13.41
C CYS A 60 -12.39 -1.76 -12.16
N LEU A 61 -11.47 -1.90 -11.19
CA LEU A 61 -11.43 -1.09 -9.98
C LEU A 61 -11.22 0.39 -10.29
N THR A 62 -10.32 0.71 -11.21
CA THR A 62 -10.09 2.10 -11.65
C THR A 62 -11.36 2.72 -12.22
N ARG A 63 -12.04 2.00 -13.12
CA ARG A 63 -13.31 2.46 -13.71
C ARG A 63 -14.44 2.53 -12.68
N ALA A 64 -14.48 1.61 -11.74
CA ALA A 64 -15.46 1.60 -10.66
C ALA A 64 -15.27 2.81 -9.74
N LEU A 65 -14.02 3.16 -9.41
CA LEU A 65 -13.69 4.39 -8.68
C LEU A 65 -14.04 5.64 -9.47
N ALA A 66 -13.77 5.67 -10.77
CA ALA A 66 -14.18 6.78 -11.63
C ALA A 66 -15.70 6.97 -11.60
N MET A 67 -16.49 5.90 -11.76
CA MET A 67 -17.95 5.97 -11.68
C MET A 67 -18.45 6.41 -10.30
N ALA A 68 -17.88 5.86 -9.22
CA ALA A 68 -18.24 6.22 -7.86
C ALA A 68 -17.98 7.71 -7.58
N THR A 69 -16.77 8.19 -7.91
CA THR A 69 -16.38 9.58 -7.69
C THR A 69 -17.15 10.57 -8.57
N GLN A 70 -17.50 10.19 -9.80
CA GLN A 70 -18.41 10.96 -10.67
C GLN A 70 -19.85 11.02 -10.14
N ASN A 71 -20.32 9.96 -9.49
CA ASN A 71 -21.64 9.99 -8.85
C ASN A 71 -21.60 10.82 -7.56
N TYR A 72 -20.50 10.72 -6.80
CA TYR A 72 -20.28 11.52 -5.60
C TYR A 72 -20.22 13.02 -5.91
N SER A 73 -19.51 13.43 -6.97
CA SER A 73 -19.44 14.84 -7.38
C SER A 73 -20.80 15.45 -7.73
N LYS A 74 -21.74 14.63 -8.21
CA LYS A 74 -23.10 15.07 -8.57
C LYS A 74 -24.04 15.09 -7.38
N THR A 75 -23.92 14.11 -6.49
CA THR A 75 -24.93 13.85 -5.44
C THR A 75 -24.48 14.26 -4.05
N TRP A 76 -23.17 14.42 -3.82
CA TRP A 76 -22.54 14.56 -2.51
C TRP A 76 -22.94 13.46 -1.52
N ASN A 77 -23.38 12.30 -2.03
CA ASN A 77 -23.86 11.17 -1.26
C ASN A 77 -22.91 9.97 -1.44
N GLU A 78 -22.18 9.66 -0.38
CA GLU A 78 -21.15 8.61 -0.39
C GLU A 78 -21.77 7.22 -0.63
N GLU A 79 -22.94 6.93 -0.06
CA GLU A 79 -23.59 5.64 -0.21
C GLU A 79 -24.06 5.40 -1.64
N SER A 80 -24.67 6.42 -2.26
CA SER A 80 -25.06 6.37 -3.67
C SER A 80 -23.85 6.14 -4.59
N ALA A 81 -22.73 6.81 -4.30
CA ALA A 81 -21.47 6.63 -5.01
C ALA A 81 -20.91 5.20 -4.89
N LYS A 82 -20.90 4.64 -3.68
CA LYS A 82 -20.48 3.25 -3.42
C LYS A 82 -21.33 2.25 -4.19
N ILE A 83 -22.65 2.42 -4.20
CA ILE A 83 -23.57 1.55 -4.96
C ILE A 83 -23.24 1.59 -6.46
N CYS A 84 -22.99 2.79 -7.01
CA CYS A 84 -22.64 2.97 -8.42
C CYS A 84 -21.34 2.23 -8.80
N GLY A 85 -20.29 2.39 -7.99
CA GLY A 85 -19.03 1.67 -8.20
C GLY A 85 -19.16 0.16 -8.03
N ARG A 86 -19.93 -0.29 -7.02
CA ARG A 86 -20.15 -1.71 -6.72
C ARG A 86 -20.82 -2.44 -7.88
N ALA A 87 -21.84 -1.83 -8.50
CA ALA A 87 -22.54 -2.43 -9.63
C ALA A 87 -21.60 -2.85 -10.77
N LEU A 88 -20.58 -2.03 -11.08
CA LEU A 88 -19.58 -2.37 -12.10
C LEU A 88 -18.73 -3.58 -11.69
N THR A 89 -18.22 -3.57 -10.46
CA THR A 89 -17.37 -4.66 -9.94
C THR A 89 -18.11 -5.98 -9.80
N GLU A 90 -19.40 -5.94 -9.42
CA GLU A 90 -20.24 -7.13 -9.37
C GLU A 90 -20.52 -7.70 -10.75
N ASN A 91 -20.76 -6.84 -11.75
CA ASN A 91 -20.95 -7.27 -13.13
C ASN A 91 -19.68 -7.94 -13.68
N TRP A 92 -18.51 -7.37 -13.42
CA TRP A 92 -17.24 -7.99 -13.78
C TRP A 92 -17.05 -9.34 -13.10
N TYR A 93 -17.27 -9.42 -11.79
CA TYR A 93 -17.17 -10.66 -11.01
C TYR A 93 -18.12 -11.75 -11.52
N ARG A 94 -19.37 -11.39 -11.87
CA ARG A 94 -20.37 -12.33 -12.42
C ARG A 94 -20.04 -12.80 -13.84
N ALA A 95 -19.31 -12.02 -14.62
CA ALA A 95 -18.91 -12.37 -15.98
C ALA A 95 -17.73 -13.36 -16.02
N LEU A 96 -16.86 -13.36 -15.02
CA LEU A 96 -15.65 -14.19 -14.99
C LEU A 96 -15.90 -15.70 -15.10
N PRO A 97 -16.85 -16.31 -14.35
CA PRO A 97 -17.08 -17.75 -14.46
C PRO A 97 -17.49 -18.19 -15.87
N ALA A 98 -18.20 -17.33 -16.61
CA ALA A 98 -18.60 -17.61 -17.98
C ALA A 98 -17.41 -17.55 -18.96
N LEU A 99 -16.50 -16.58 -18.77
CA LEU A 99 -15.32 -16.39 -19.63
C LEU A 99 -14.27 -17.48 -19.44
N TYR A 100 -14.16 -18.03 -18.23
CA TYR A 100 -13.10 -18.96 -17.85
C TYR A 100 -13.67 -20.33 -17.43
N ASN A 101 -14.82 -20.69 -18.00
CA ASN A 101 -15.43 -22.00 -17.79
C ASN A 101 -14.47 -23.10 -18.25
N GLY A 102 -14.20 -24.09 -17.40
CA GLY A 102 -13.27 -25.20 -17.67
C GLY A 102 -11.90 -25.11 -16.98
N PHE A 103 -11.54 -23.98 -16.38
CA PHE A 103 -10.29 -23.84 -15.60
C PHE A 103 -10.44 -24.17 -14.11
N GLY A 104 -11.64 -24.55 -13.66
CA GLY A 104 -11.96 -24.76 -12.25
C GLY A 104 -11.59 -23.54 -11.41
N MET A 105 -11.88 -22.34 -11.94
CA MET A 105 -11.48 -21.08 -11.34
C MET A 105 -12.47 -20.68 -10.25
N ASN A 106 -11.94 -20.31 -9.09
CA ASN A 106 -12.71 -19.78 -7.98
C ASN A 106 -12.08 -18.46 -7.53
N ILE A 107 -12.81 -17.37 -7.69
CA ILE A 107 -12.38 -16.03 -7.31
C ILE A 107 -13.22 -15.61 -6.10
N SER A 108 -12.59 -14.97 -5.12
CA SER A 108 -13.28 -14.30 -4.04
C SER A 108 -12.66 -12.93 -3.77
N LEU A 109 -13.50 -11.97 -3.46
CA LEU A 109 -13.11 -10.61 -3.11
C LEU A 109 -13.30 -10.43 -1.61
N LYS A 110 -12.30 -9.91 -0.91
CA LYS A 110 -12.36 -9.72 0.54
C LYS A 110 -11.86 -8.33 0.89
N THR A 111 -12.60 -7.58 1.68
CA THR A 111 -12.07 -6.38 2.32
C THR A 111 -11.58 -6.74 3.72
N GLU A 112 -10.49 -6.11 4.15
CA GLU A 112 -10.08 -6.22 5.55
C GLU A 112 -10.99 -5.34 6.41
N GLY A 113 -11.86 -5.96 7.21
CA GLY A 113 -12.80 -5.27 8.10
C GLY A 113 -14.15 -5.98 8.25
N SER A 114 -14.89 -5.59 9.30
CA SER A 114 -16.14 -6.21 9.73
C SER A 114 -17.40 -5.72 9.00
N SER A 115 -17.27 -4.95 7.92
CA SER A 115 -18.43 -4.39 7.19
C SER A 115 -19.18 -5.43 6.34
N GLY A 116 -18.66 -6.65 6.20
CA GLY A 116 -19.23 -7.66 5.31
C GLY A 116 -19.15 -7.30 3.82
N GLU A 117 -18.46 -6.20 3.48
CA GLU A 117 -18.30 -5.74 2.11
C GLU A 117 -17.07 -6.36 1.46
N ASN A 118 -17.22 -6.82 0.22
CA ASN A 118 -16.14 -7.43 -0.55
C ASN A 118 -15.13 -6.41 -1.13
N ILE A 119 -15.54 -5.13 -1.22
CA ILE A 119 -14.71 -4.02 -1.72
C ILE A 119 -14.90 -2.83 -0.79
N GLY A 120 -13.78 -2.28 -0.29
CA GLY A 120 -13.74 -1.09 0.52
C GLY A 120 -13.63 0.18 -0.31
N TRP A 121 -14.30 1.23 0.14
CA TRP A 121 -14.38 2.54 -0.52
C TRP A 121 -14.05 3.63 0.49
N TYR A 122 -13.27 4.62 0.07
CA TYR A 122 -12.92 5.76 0.90
C TYR A 122 -12.88 7.03 0.06
N ILE A 123 -13.86 7.91 0.26
CA ILE A 123 -13.97 9.21 -0.42
C ILE A 123 -14.00 10.29 0.65
N ASN A 124 -12.92 11.03 0.81
CA ASN A 124 -12.85 12.16 1.74
C ASN A 124 -12.34 13.39 1.01
N TRP A 125 -13.22 14.36 0.78
CA TRP A 125 -12.92 15.63 0.11
C TRP A 125 -13.04 16.84 1.05
N GLY A 126 -13.18 16.61 2.36
CA GLY A 126 -13.53 17.65 3.34
C GLY A 126 -12.39 18.59 3.72
N ASP A 127 -11.14 18.13 3.54
CA ASP A 127 -9.92 18.81 3.99
C ASP A 127 -9.16 19.44 2.82
N ASN A 128 -8.07 20.16 3.12
CA ASN A 128 -7.12 20.69 2.13
C ASN A 128 -6.33 19.62 1.37
N SER A 129 -6.41 18.37 1.85
CA SER A 129 -5.96 17.17 1.18
C SER A 129 -7.15 16.24 0.99
N GLY A 130 -7.55 16.05 -0.27
CA GLY A 130 -8.59 15.13 -0.68
C GLY A 130 -8.08 13.76 -1.07
N ILE A 131 -8.89 12.72 -0.88
CA ILE A 131 -8.61 11.37 -1.36
C ILE A 131 -9.87 10.67 -1.86
N SER A 132 -9.71 9.95 -2.96
CA SER A 132 -10.68 9.02 -3.53
C SER A 132 -10.01 7.67 -3.70
N ALA A 133 -10.50 6.64 -3.02
CA ALA A 133 -9.87 5.33 -3.02
C ALA A 133 -10.87 4.17 -3.06
N VAL A 134 -10.44 3.09 -3.70
CA VAL A 134 -11.07 1.76 -3.68
C VAL A 134 -10.00 0.71 -3.39
N TYR A 135 -10.34 -0.28 -2.58
CA TYR A 135 -9.41 -1.34 -2.20
C TYR A 135 -10.12 -2.67 -1.92
N THR A 136 -9.41 -3.77 -2.16
CA THR A 136 -9.89 -5.13 -1.90
C THR A 136 -8.71 -6.10 -1.89
N THR A 137 -8.89 -7.29 -1.32
CA THR A 137 -8.01 -8.43 -1.48
C THR A 137 -8.63 -9.37 -2.51
N PHE A 138 -8.01 -9.44 -3.67
CA PHE A 138 -8.37 -10.36 -4.73
C PHE A 138 -7.81 -11.74 -4.43
N CYS A 139 -8.67 -12.73 -4.21
CA CYS A 139 -8.28 -14.11 -3.98
C CYS A 139 -8.66 -14.98 -5.18
N MET A 140 -7.77 -15.86 -5.63
CA MET A 140 -7.99 -16.75 -6.77
C MET A 140 -7.44 -18.15 -6.50
N ASN A 141 -8.22 -19.14 -6.94
CA ASN A 141 -7.80 -20.52 -7.12
C ASN A 141 -8.06 -20.91 -8.57
N VAL A 142 -7.17 -21.71 -9.16
CA VAL A 142 -7.33 -22.28 -10.51
C VAL A 142 -7.03 -23.78 -10.43
N GLU A 143 -8.09 -24.59 -10.30
CA GLU A 143 -7.97 -26.02 -10.02
C GLU A 143 -7.25 -26.79 -11.13
N THR A 144 -7.52 -26.48 -12.40
CA THR A 144 -6.92 -27.16 -13.57
C THR A 144 -5.40 -27.08 -13.56
N TYR A 145 -4.85 -26.06 -12.90
CA TYR A 145 -3.43 -25.78 -12.83
C TYR A 145 -2.84 -25.95 -11.42
N GLY A 146 -3.64 -26.38 -10.45
CA GLY A 146 -3.19 -26.56 -9.06
C GLY A 146 -2.86 -25.25 -8.32
N LEU A 147 -3.16 -24.08 -8.89
CA LEU A 147 -2.95 -22.79 -8.23
C LEU A 147 -3.98 -22.62 -7.11
N ARG A 148 -3.51 -22.47 -5.87
CA ARG A 148 -4.38 -22.31 -4.69
C ARG A 148 -3.92 -21.14 -3.83
N ASN A 149 -4.90 -20.46 -3.24
CA ASN A 149 -4.74 -19.37 -2.29
C ASN A 149 -3.91 -18.19 -2.82
N LEU A 150 -3.98 -17.90 -4.13
CA LEU A 150 -3.46 -16.64 -4.62
C LEU A 150 -4.25 -15.52 -3.94
N ALA A 151 -3.57 -14.59 -3.30
CA ALA A 151 -4.19 -13.46 -2.62
C ALA A 151 -3.35 -12.21 -2.89
N VAL A 152 -3.94 -11.25 -3.60
CA VAL A 152 -3.30 -10.01 -4.02
C VAL A 152 -4.10 -8.84 -3.46
N ALA A 153 -3.45 -8.01 -2.65
CA ALA A 153 -4.04 -6.74 -2.23
C ALA A 153 -4.06 -5.79 -3.43
N MET A 154 -5.23 -5.27 -3.77
CA MET A 154 -5.42 -4.33 -4.85
C MET A 154 -6.00 -3.04 -4.31
N ARG A 155 -5.39 -1.92 -4.69
CA ARG A 155 -5.79 -0.59 -4.25
C ARG A 155 -5.58 0.39 -5.40
N LYS A 156 -6.58 1.22 -5.64
CA LYS A 156 -6.46 2.42 -6.47
C LYS A 156 -6.90 3.60 -5.63
N ALA A 157 -6.01 4.55 -5.41
CA ALA A 157 -6.30 5.78 -4.67
C ALA A 157 -5.72 6.97 -5.40
N VAL A 158 -6.52 8.02 -5.57
CA VAL A 158 -6.08 9.32 -6.07
C VAL A 158 -6.14 10.30 -4.92
N ARG A 159 -5.05 11.02 -4.71
CA ARG A 159 -4.92 12.05 -3.69
C ARG A 159 -4.69 13.40 -4.34
N LEU A 160 -5.33 14.42 -3.80
CA LEU A 160 -5.16 15.83 -4.15
C LEU A 160 -4.70 16.59 -2.92
N ASN A 161 -3.64 17.36 -3.01
CA ASN A 161 -3.19 18.24 -1.94
C ASN A 161 -3.03 19.67 -2.48
N ILE A 162 -3.77 20.62 -1.90
CA ILE A 162 -3.67 22.05 -2.25
C ILE A 162 -2.46 22.64 -1.51
N ARG A 163 -1.49 23.15 -2.29
CA ARG A 163 -0.24 23.72 -1.76
C ARG A 163 -0.35 25.21 -1.50
N ASN A 164 -0.92 25.96 -2.45
CA ASN A 164 -1.07 27.40 -2.36
C ASN A 164 -2.27 27.86 -3.19
N TRP A 165 -2.87 28.99 -2.83
CA TRP A 165 -3.92 29.62 -3.60
C TRP A 165 -3.86 31.15 -3.43
N THR A 166 -4.41 31.86 -4.40
CA THR A 166 -4.53 33.33 -4.38
C THR A 166 -5.98 33.75 -4.52
N ASP A 167 -6.31 34.94 -4.00
CA ASP A 167 -7.64 35.55 -4.17
C ASP A 167 -7.97 35.83 -5.65
N THR A 168 -6.95 35.88 -6.52
CA THR A 168 -7.10 36.03 -7.96
C THR A 168 -7.47 34.73 -8.69
N GLY A 169 -7.71 33.63 -7.96
CA GLY A 169 -8.10 32.36 -8.56
C GLY A 169 -6.95 31.55 -9.14
N THR A 170 -5.70 31.79 -8.70
CA THR A 170 -4.58 30.90 -9.04
C THR A 170 -4.43 29.86 -7.94
N ILE A 171 -4.44 28.57 -8.28
CA ILE A 171 -4.29 27.48 -7.32
C ILE A 171 -3.12 26.59 -7.73
N ARG A 172 -2.21 26.34 -6.79
CA ARG A 172 -1.14 25.36 -6.91
C ARG A 172 -1.49 24.13 -6.10
N PHE A 173 -1.46 22.96 -6.72
CA PHE A 173 -1.79 21.69 -6.06
C PHE A 173 -0.91 20.55 -6.56
N LYS A 174 -0.90 19.46 -5.81
CA LYS A 174 -0.23 18.20 -6.15
C LYS A 174 -1.26 17.08 -6.23
N VAL A 175 -1.22 16.29 -7.29
CA VAL A 175 -2.08 15.13 -7.48
C VAL A 175 -1.25 13.86 -7.70
N CYS A 176 -1.56 12.82 -6.93
CA CYS A 176 -0.84 11.57 -6.97
C CYS A 176 -1.78 10.35 -6.97
N LEU A 177 -1.30 9.26 -7.57
CA LEU A 177 -1.95 7.96 -7.62
C LEU A 177 -1.23 6.97 -6.69
N SER A 178 -1.94 6.11 -5.97
CA SER A 178 -1.32 4.99 -5.26
C SER A 178 -0.65 4.03 -6.25
N GLY A 179 0.66 3.83 -6.10
CA GLY A 179 1.41 2.80 -6.82
C GLY A 179 1.32 1.43 -6.14
N ALA A 180 1.82 0.40 -6.83
CA ALA A 180 1.85 -1.00 -6.38
C ALA A 180 2.68 -1.26 -5.10
N ARG A 181 3.42 -0.27 -4.61
CA ARG A 181 4.31 -0.35 -3.44
C ARG A 181 4.01 0.73 -2.39
N GLU A 182 2.77 1.18 -2.30
CA GLU A 182 2.34 2.22 -1.34
C GLU A 182 2.96 3.63 -1.57
N HIS A 183 3.91 3.77 -2.50
CA HIS A 183 4.37 5.06 -2.97
C HIS A 183 3.32 5.71 -3.87
N TYR A 184 3.05 6.99 -3.62
CA TYR A 184 2.20 7.81 -4.46
C TYR A 184 2.99 8.25 -5.70
N MET A 185 2.59 7.76 -6.87
CA MET A 185 3.15 8.16 -8.15
C MET A 185 2.52 9.48 -8.62
N PRO A 186 3.31 10.43 -9.12
CA PRO A 186 2.78 11.68 -9.64
C PRO A 186 1.88 11.44 -10.85
N ILE A 187 0.73 12.11 -10.91
CA ILE A 187 -0.14 12.07 -12.10
C ILE A 187 0.27 13.22 -13.01
N SER A 188 0.79 12.91 -14.20
CA SER A 188 1.20 13.90 -15.21
C SER A 188 0.09 14.28 -16.20
N ASP A 189 -1.07 13.62 -16.11
CA ASP A 189 -2.20 13.86 -17.01
C ASP A 189 -3.50 14.05 -16.20
N ILE A 190 -3.94 15.30 -16.11
CA ILE A 190 -5.27 15.67 -15.59
C ILE A 190 -6.16 16.05 -16.76
N ALA A 191 -7.36 15.46 -16.81
CA ALA A 191 -8.34 15.76 -17.84
C ALA A 191 -9.02 17.11 -17.60
N LYS A 192 -9.23 17.47 -16.33
CA LYS A 192 -9.99 18.68 -15.96
C LYS A 192 -9.69 19.13 -14.53
N ALA A 193 -9.68 20.45 -14.32
CA ALA A 193 -9.73 21.07 -13.00
C ALA A 193 -10.94 22.03 -12.93
N GLU A 194 -11.72 21.93 -11.85
CA GLU A 194 -12.91 22.73 -11.58
C GLU A 194 -12.83 23.28 -10.17
N LEU A 195 -13.27 24.52 -10.00
CA LEU A 195 -13.40 25.17 -8.71
C LEU A 195 -14.89 25.34 -8.39
N TYR A 196 -15.35 24.72 -7.33
CA TYR A 196 -16.72 24.82 -6.85
C TYR A 196 -16.82 25.87 -5.75
N ILE A 197 -17.59 26.92 -5.99
CA ILE A 197 -17.79 28.04 -5.05
C ILE A 197 -19.30 28.25 -4.90
N ASN A 198 -19.81 28.10 -3.67
CA ASN A 198 -21.25 28.26 -3.36
C ASN A 198 -22.18 27.47 -4.30
N GLY A 199 -21.79 26.24 -4.67
CA GLY A 199 -22.55 25.37 -5.56
C GLY A 199 -22.42 25.67 -7.06
N THR A 200 -21.66 26.71 -7.44
CA THR A 200 -21.36 27.02 -8.84
C THR A 200 -19.99 26.46 -9.22
N SER A 201 -19.90 25.76 -10.36
CA SER A 201 -18.63 25.25 -10.90
C SER A 201 -17.98 26.26 -11.86
N TYR A 202 -16.69 26.50 -11.67
CA TYR A 202 -15.84 27.31 -12.55
C TYR A 202 -14.75 26.43 -13.14
N ASN A 203 -14.68 26.33 -14.47
CA ASN A 203 -13.62 25.58 -15.14
C ASN A 203 -12.30 26.36 -15.11
N ALA A 204 -11.17 25.66 -15.00
CA ALA A 204 -9.86 26.28 -15.14
C ALA A 204 -9.69 26.88 -16.55
N CYS A 205 -9.18 28.11 -16.63
CA CYS A 205 -8.84 28.79 -17.87
C CYS A 205 -7.49 28.34 -18.42
N SER A 206 -6.57 28.01 -17.52
CA SER A 206 -5.25 27.46 -17.85
C SER A 206 -4.85 26.40 -16.82
N SER A 207 -4.02 25.47 -17.26
CA SER A 207 -3.39 24.45 -16.42
C SER A 207 -1.97 24.23 -16.90
N GLU A 208 -1.01 24.40 -16.01
CA GLU A 208 0.42 24.20 -16.27
C GLU A 208 0.93 23.06 -15.37
N TYR A 209 1.58 22.07 -15.98
CA TYR A 209 2.22 20.97 -15.26
C TYR A 209 3.65 21.34 -14.87
N MET A 210 3.93 21.38 -13.58
CA MET A 210 5.24 21.78 -13.03
C MET A 210 6.19 20.59 -12.81
N GLY A 211 5.76 19.37 -13.14
CA GLY A 211 6.48 18.14 -12.83
C GLY A 211 6.09 17.53 -11.49
N ARG A 212 6.41 16.25 -11.28
CA ARG A 212 6.17 15.51 -10.03
C ARG A 212 4.73 15.57 -9.50
N GLY A 213 3.76 15.69 -10.41
CA GLY A 213 2.34 15.70 -10.06
C GLY A 213 1.83 17.06 -9.61
N GLU A 214 2.67 18.10 -9.68
CA GLU A 214 2.29 19.46 -9.34
C GLU A 214 1.72 20.21 -10.53
N TYR A 215 0.69 20.99 -10.26
CA TYR A 215 0.00 21.83 -11.24
C TYR A 215 -0.22 23.22 -10.68
N VAL A 216 -0.22 24.19 -11.58
CA VAL A 216 -0.74 25.53 -11.36
C VAL A 216 -1.93 25.72 -12.29
N VAL A 217 -3.08 26.09 -11.74
CA VAL A 217 -4.29 26.37 -12.52
C VAL A 217 -4.78 27.78 -12.22
N GLN A 218 -5.33 28.44 -13.23
CA GLN A 218 -5.92 29.76 -13.10
C GLN A 218 -7.41 29.71 -13.43
N PHE A 219 -8.24 30.33 -12.60
CA PHE A 219 -9.69 30.46 -12.79
C PHE A 219 -10.06 31.92 -13.06
N SER A 220 -10.99 32.14 -13.99
CA SER A 220 -11.60 33.46 -14.21
C SER A 220 -12.79 33.63 -13.28
N LEU A 221 -12.58 34.31 -12.16
CA LEU A 221 -13.59 34.50 -11.12
C LEU A 221 -14.18 35.92 -11.20
N PRO A 222 -15.48 36.11 -10.90
CA PRO A 222 -16.07 37.43 -10.75
C PRO A 222 -15.40 38.24 -9.62
N ASP A 223 -15.32 39.56 -9.80
CA ASP A 223 -14.82 40.46 -8.77
C ASP A 223 -15.66 40.32 -7.48
N ASN A 224 -14.99 40.30 -6.32
CA ASN A 224 -15.57 40.16 -4.98
C ASN A 224 -16.19 38.78 -4.66
N LEU A 225 -15.87 37.73 -5.40
CA LEU A 225 -16.32 36.38 -5.05
C LEU A 225 -15.62 35.89 -3.78
N ASN A 226 -16.37 35.68 -2.70
CA ASN A 226 -15.83 35.08 -1.48
C ASN A 226 -15.50 33.60 -1.73
N MET A 227 -14.22 33.23 -1.61
CA MET A 227 -13.77 31.84 -1.72
C MET A 227 -14.11 30.98 -0.49
N GLY A 228 -14.85 31.50 0.48
CA GLY A 228 -15.49 30.78 1.58
C GLY A 228 -16.19 29.49 1.13
N GLY A 229 -15.87 28.36 1.76
CA GLY A 229 -16.39 27.03 1.41
C GLY A 229 -15.98 26.46 0.05
N SER A 230 -14.97 27.00 -0.63
CA SER A 230 -14.62 26.53 -1.99
C SER A 230 -13.93 25.17 -2.00
N MET A 231 -14.20 24.37 -3.04
CA MET A 231 -13.58 23.07 -3.28
C MET A 231 -12.95 23.01 -4.67
N LEU A 232 -11.66 22.67 -4.73
CA LEU A 232 -11.00 22.30 -5.98
C LEU A 232 -11.32 20.84 -6.27
N MET A 233 -11.80 20.56 -7.47
CA MET A 233 -12.04 19.22 -7.98
C MET A 233 -11.15 18.96 -9.19
N VAL A 234 -10.44 17.84 -9.17
CA VAL A 234 -9.53 17.42 -10.24
C VAL A 234 -9.99 16.08 -10.78
N THR A 235 -10.11 15.99 -12.09
CA THR A 235 -10.38 14.75 -12.84
C THR A 235 -9.09 14.27 -13.48
N THR A 236 -8.66 13.05 -13.16
CA THR A 236 -7.47 12.43 -13.78
C THR A 236 -7.75 11.98 -15.21
N GLY A 237 -6.72 11.66 -16.00
CA GLY A 237 -6.87 11.05 -17.33
C GLY A 237 -7.70 9.75 -17.32
N ASP A 238 -7.64 8.98 -16.22
CA ASP A 238 -8.45 7.77 -16.00
C ASP A 238 -9.93 8.08 -15.63
N GLY A 239 -10.31 9.36 -15.53
CA GLY A 239 -11.67 9.80 -15.19
C GLY A 239 -12.02 9.73 -13.71
N VAL A 240 -11.05 9.49 -12.83
CA VAL A 240 -11.23 9.51 -11.37
C VAL A 240 -11.28 10.96 -10.89
N ILE A 241 -12.29 11.29 -10.09
CA ILE A 241 -12.44 12.62 -9.52
C ILE A 241 -11.97 12.62 -8.06
N VAL A 242 -11.22 13.64 -7.68
CA VAL A 242 -10.84 13.92 -6.29
C VAL A 242 -11.07 15.40 -5.98
N GLY A 243 -11.65 15.69 -4.82
CA GLY A 243 -11.94 17.05 -4.36
C GLY A 243 -11.13 17.39 -3.11
N ALA A 244 -10.70 18.64 -2.96
CA ALA A 244 -10.05 19.17 -1.77
C ALA A 244 -10.54 20.59 -1.47
N ARG A 245 -10.74 20.92 -0.21
CA ARG A 245 -11.27 22.21 0.24
C ARG A 245 -10.16 23.25 0.34
N ILE A 246 -10.39 24.47 -0.14
CA ILE A 246 -9.44 25.57 -0.01
C ILE A 246 -9.40 26.03 1.48
N PRO A 247 -8.22 26.07 2.14
CA PRO A 247 -8.07 26.56 3.51
C PRO A 247 -8.44 28.04 3.65
N GLY A 248 -8.81 28.49 4.85
CA GLY A 248 -9.19 29.90 5.10
C GLY A 248 -10.63 30.25 4.67
N SER A 249 -11.37 29.27 4.17
CA SER A 249 -12.73 29.42 3.67
C SER A 249 -13.81 29.22 4.75
N GLN A 250 -13.44 29.21 6.03
CA GLN A 250 -14.40 29.14 7.14
C GLN A 250 -15.12 30.48 7.29
N GLY A 251 -16.40 30.49 6.93
CA GLY A 251 -17.32 31.53 7.37
C GLY A 251 -17.24 31.67 8.89
N GLY A 252 -17.12 32.92 9.36
CA GLY A 252 -16.82 33.28 10.73
C GLY A 252 -17.60 32.48 11.78
N GLY A 253 -16.85 31.88 12.70
CA GLY A 253 -17.38 31.12 13.82
C GLY A 253 -16.28 30.60 14.74
N GLY A 254 -15.51 31.51 15.35
CA GLY A 254 -14.59 31.18 16.45
C GLY A 254 -13.18 31.73 16.25
N GLY A 255 -12.86 32.81 16.95
CA GLY A 255 -11.52 33.38 16.97
C GLY A 255 -10.52 32.41 17.60
N GLY A 256 -9.50 32.06 16.83
CA GLY A 256 -8.24 31.49 17.30
C GLY A 256 -7.14 32.05 16.41
N GLU A 257 -6.25 32.84 17.00
CA GLU A 257 -5.11 33.47 16.33
C GLU A 257 -4.25 32.38 15.66
N GLY A 258 -4.21 32.41 14.31
CA GLY A 258 -3.48 31.47 13.49
C GLY A 258 -1.99 31.83 13.42
N GLY A 259 -1.17 31.07 14.15
CA GLY A 259 0.22 30.84 13.74
C GLY A 259 0.21 30.00 12.45
N GLY A 260 1.00 30.42 11.46
CA GLY A 260 1.17 29.67 10.22
C GLY A 260 1.63 28.25 10.51
N SER A 261 0.73 27.28 10.34
CA SER A 261 1.06 25.87 10.48
C SER A 261 1.84 25.43 9.25
N GLU A 262 3.12 25.13 9.44
CA GLU A 262 3.92 24.36 8.50
C GLU A 262 3.18 23.05 8.15
N GLU A 263 2.82 22.95 6.88
CA GLU A 263 2.97 21.76 6.01
C GLU A 263 3.06 20.39 6.71
N GLN A 264 1.95 19.64 6.74
CA GLN A 264 1.98 18.20 7.07
C GLN A 264 1.17 17.38 6.05
N ASP A 265 1.88 16.60 5.23
CA ASP A 265 1.33 15.66 4.25
C ASP A 265 1.17 14.26 4.91
N TRP A 266 -0.06 13.90 5.28
CA TRP A 266 -0.38 12.70 6.10
C TRP A 266 -0.59 11.42 5.27
N ARG A 267 -0.02 10.24 5.57
CA ARG A 267 -0.41 8.95 4.93
C ARG A 267 -1.06 8.01 5.94
N VAL A 268 -2.23 7.43 5.65
CA VAL A 268 -2.97 6.52 6.54
C VAL A 268 -2.59 5.05 6.27
N LEU A 269 -2.13 4.34 7.30
CA LEU A 269 -1.91 2.89 7.34
C LEU A 269 -3.00 2.23 8.21
N TYR A 270 -3.69 1.23 7.64
CA TYR A 270 -4.78 0.50 8.31
C TYR A 270 -4.27 -0.81 8.91
N ILE A 271 -4.55 -1.08 10.20
CA ILE A 271 -4.21 -2.36 10.85
C ILE A 271 -5.47 -2.95 11.51
N SER A 272 -6.03 -4.00 10.90
CA SER A 272 -7.18 -4.75 11.45
C SER A 272 -6.73 -6.03 12.18
N PRO A 273 -7.22 -6.31 13.41
CA PRO A 273 -6.80 -7.46 14.20
C PRO A 273 -7.45 -8.81 13.82
N GLU A 274 -8.37 -8.88 12.85
CA GLU A 274 -9.18 -10.09 12.63
C GLU A 274 -8.43 -11.33 12.11
N ARG A 275 -7.12 -11.23 11.79
CA ARG A 275 -6.33 -12.38 11.31
C ARG A 275 -5.56 -13.16 12.37
N PHE A 276 -5.54 -12.75 13.64
CA PHE A 276 -4.59 -13.32 14.61
C PHE A 276 -5.29 -14.02 15.79
N LYS A 277 -5.87 -15.20 15.53
CA LYS A 277 -6.39 -16.08 16.59
C LYS A 277 -5.31 -16.89 17.32
N ASN A 278 -4.02 -16.74 17.02
CA ASN A 278 -2.94 -17.48 17.71
C ASN A 278 -1.75 -16.59 18.13
N LYS A 279 -1.73 -16.25 19.43
CA LYS A 279 -0.61 -16.13 20.40
C LYS A 279 0.77 -15.51 20.05
N SER A 280 0.93 -14.72 18.99
CA SER A 280 2.04 -13.76 18.92
C SER A 280 1.48 -12.40 18.48
N LYS A 281 1.69 -11.36 19.31
CA LYS A 281 1.02 -10.05 19.28
C LYS A 281 1.98 -8.91 18.91
N ASP A 282 2.92 -9.15 18.01
CA ASP A 282 3.91 -8.12 17.64
C ASP A 282 3.63 -7.61 16.23
N PHE A 283 3.48 -6.29 16.07
CA PHE A 283 3.33 -5.64 14.78
C PHE A 283 4.56 -4.77 14.51
N MET A 284 5.23 -4.96 13.37
CA MET A 284 6.40 -4.19 12.98
C MET A 284 6.01 -3.15 11.92
N LEU A 285 6.13 -1.86 12.24
CA LEU A 285 6.12 -0.75 11.28
C LEU A 285 7.56 -0.43 10.86
N LEU A 286 7.82 -0.30 9.57
CA LEU A 286 9.06 0.30 9.06
C LEU A 286 8.83 1.79 8.79
N LEU A 287 9.80 2.63 9.12
CA LEU A 287 9.77 4.07 8.87
C LEU A 287 10.93 4.45 7.92
N GLU A 288 10.66 5.27 6.90
CA GLU A 288 11.57 5.60 5.79
C GLU A 288 12.00 7.09 5.79
N PRO A 289 13.29 7.41 5.57
CA PRO A 289 13.77 8.66 4.95
C PRO A 289 14.22 8.47 3.48
N GLU A 290 14.35 9.56 2.71
CA GLU A 290 14.54 9.56 1.23
C GLU A 290 15.90 9.02 0.68
N GLU A 291 15.77 8.12 -0.30
CA GLU A 291 16.58 7.71 -1.47
C GLU A 291 17.99 7.05 -1.37
N GLY A 292 18.07 5.79 -1.86
CA GLY A 292 19.18 5.26 -2.67
C GLY A 292 19.01 3.82 -3.20
N GLN A 293 19.00 3.60 -4.52
CA GLN A 293 18.80 2.28 -5.20
C GLN A 293 19.91 1.22 -4.98
N VAL A 294 19.56 -0.09 -4.99
CA VAL A 294 20.08 -1.22 -5.84
C VAL A 294 19.47 -2.59 -5.41
N ARG A 295 19.27 -3.55 -6.36
CA ARG A 295 18.66 -4.92 -6.18
C ARG A 295 19.69 -6.08 -6.02
N PRO A 296 19.31 -7.39 -6.08
CA PRO A 296 19.28 -8.43 -5.02
C PRO A 296 20.42 -9.48 -5.21
N PRO A 297 20.48 -10.70 -4.60
CA PRO A 297 19.46 -11.50 -3.87
C PRO A 297 19.94 -12.24 -2.59
N LEU A 298 19.02 -12.86 -1.84
CA LEU A 298 19.17 -14.23 -1.29
C LEU A 298 17.96 -14.74 -0.49
N ASN A 299 17.74 -16.05 -0.65
CA ASN A 299 16.73 -16.92 -0.03
C ASN A 299 17.04 -17.21 1.44
N ASN A 300 16.10 -16.98 2.39
CA ASN A 300 15.83 -17.85 3.56
C ASN A 300 14.61 -17.37 4.41
N PRO A 301 14.14 -18.11 5.44
CA PRO A 301 12.74 -18.47 5.61
C PRO A 301 12.11 -17.72 6.78
N PHE A 302 11.50 -16.57 6.52
CA PHE A 302 10.57 -15.95 7.46
C PHE A 302 9.30 -15.60 6.68
N ASP A 303 8.48 -16.62 6.50
CA ASP A 303 7.13 -16.47 5.98
C ASP A 303 6.22 -16.10 7.16
N ASN A 304 5.90 -14.81 7.26
CA ASN A 304 4.58 -14.28 7.61
C ASN A 304 4.54 -12.74 7.44
N ARG A 305 4.32 -12.37 6.17
CA ARG A 305 3.77 -11.13 5.58
C ARG A 305 3.57 -9.89 6.49
N THR A 306 4.46 -8.90 6.29
CA THR A 306 4.28 -7.46 6.53
C THR A 306 4.82 -6.67 5.32
N GLY A 307 4.32 -5.44 5.10
CA GLY A 307 4.79 -4.53 4.06
C GLY A 307 6.30 -4.29 4.15
N ARG A 308 6.99 -4.30 3.00
CA ARG A 308 8.45 -4.36 2.93
C ARG A 308 8.97 -3.38 1.88
N THR A 309 9.67 -2.34 2.34
CA THR A 309 10.74 -1.65 1.60
C THR A 309 11.92 -1.49 2.55
N VAL A 310 13.11 -1.86 2.07
CA VAL A 310 14.33 -2.00 2.89
C VAL A 310 15.31 -0.93 2.41
N GLU A 311 15.68 0.00 3.28
CA GLU A 311 16.91 0.77 3.11
C GLU A 311 17.86 0.51 4.28
N THR A 312 19.13 0.50 3.92
CA THR A 312 20.28 0.15 4.73
C THR A 312 20.95 1.44 5.17
N THR A 313 21.23 1.62 6.46
CA THR A 313 22.02 2.78 6.93
C THR A 313 23.33 2.88 6.12
N PRO A 314 23.63 4.00 5.44
CA PRO A 314 24.79 4.08 4.55
C PRO A 314 26.12 4.16 5.31
N ASN A 315 26.09 4.48 6.61
CA ASN A 315 27.22 4.46 7.54
C ASN A 315 26.74 4.04 8.93
N ASN A 316 27.68 3.79 9.85
CA ASN A 316 27.35 3.65 11.27
C ASN A 316 26.72 4.96 11.78
N LEU A 317 25.55 4.86 12.41
CA LEU A 317 24.79 6.01 12.93
C LEU A 317 25.02 6.11 14.43
N THR A 318 25.68 7.19 14.89
CA THR A 318 25.79 7.48 16.33
C THR A 318 24.46 8.02 16.84
N LEU A 319 23.96 7.44 17.92
CA LEU A 319 22.71 7.87 18.53
C LEU A 319 22.99 8.92 19.60
N GLY A 320 22.12 9.93 19.63
CA GLY A 320 22.08 10.95 20.66
C GLY A 320 21.64 10.43 22.03
N ASN A 321 21.53 11.32 23.03
CA ASN A 321 21.06 10.94 24.36
C ASN A 321 19.55 10.63 24.39
N SER A 322 18.82 11.15 23.41
CA SER A 322 17.41 10.86 23.22
C SER A 322 17.08 10.79 21.72
N ILE A 323 16.08 9.97 21.41
CA ILE A 323 15.49 9.88 20.08
C ILE A 323 14.03 10.26 20.22
N ASN A 324 13.63 11.32 19.54
CA ASN A 324 12.24 11.78 19.56
C ASN A 324 11.53 11.32 18.28
N ILE A 325 10.35 10.73 18.45
CA ILE A 325 9.48 10.26 17.36
C ILE A 325 8.07 10.78 17.61
N THR A 326 7.49 11.42 16.61
CA THR A 326 6.10 11.84 16.63
C THR A 326 5.25 10.78 15.93
N LEU A 327 4.41 10.08 16.69
CA LEU A 327 3.48 9.07 16.19
C LEU A 327 2.09 9.68 16.05
N HIS A 328 1.48 9.62 14.87
CA HIS A 328 0.08 9.99 14.69
C HIS A 328 -0.76 8.72 14.64
N ALA A 329 -1.65 8.54 15.60
CA ALA A 329 -2.47 7.33 15.68
C ALA A 329 -3.85 7.62 16.25
N PHE A 330 -4.83 6.78 15.91
CA PHE A 330 -6.13 6.78 16.55
C PHE A 330 -6.70 5.38 16.64
N TYR A 331 -7.56 5.16 17.62
CA TYR A 331 -8.21 3.88 17.83
C TYR A 331 -9.70 3.97 17.48
N SER A 332 -10.22 3.04 16.69
CA SER A 332 -11.65 2.96 16.40
C SER A 332 -12.25 1.67 16.94
N LYS A 333 -13.27 1.77 17.80
CA LYS A 333 -14.05 0.64 18.33
C LYS A 333 -15.54 0.96 18.21
N GLN A 334 -16.34 0.03 17.67
CA GLN A 334 -17.79 0.24 17.53
C GLN A 334 -18.47 0.41 18.90
N GLY A 335 -19.39 1.37 19.01
CA GLY A 335 -20.40 1.43 20.08
C GLY A 335 -20.00 1.92 21.48
N LYS A 336 -18.71 2.03 21.85
CA LYS A 336 -18.30 2.51 23.20
C LYS A 336 -17.07 3.43 23.19
N GLN A 337 -16.89 4.25 24.22
CA GLN A 337 -15.59 4.84 24.56
C GLN A 337 -14.57 3.70 24.78
N GLY A 338 -13.32 3.93 24.41
CA GLY A 338 -12.26 2.96 24.61
C GLY A 338 -10.91 3.60 24.37
N SER A 339 -9.89 3.02 24.96
CA SER A 339 -8.50 3.25 24.60
C SER A 339 -7.86 1.91 24.28
N ILE A 340 -6.67 1.94 23.72
CA ILE A 340 -5.82 0.77 23.55
C ILE A 340 -4.44 1.10 24.10
N ASP A 341 -3.96 0.28 25.04
CA ASP A 341 -2.59 0.38 25.50
C ASP A 341 -1.67 -0.34 24.51
N VAL A 342 -0.66 0.39 24.05
CA VAL A 342 0.30 -0.04 23.04
C VAL A 342 1.71 0.22 23.56
N ASN A 343 2.54 -0.81 23.54
CA ASN A 343 3.98 -0.67 23.72
C ASN A 343 4.61 -0.37 22.35
N VAL A 344 5.20 0.80 22.21
CA VAL A 344 5.95 1.20 21.02
C VAL A 344 7.42 0.92 21.26
N THR A 345 8.02 0.03 20.48
CA THR A 345 9.43 -0.37 20.56
C THR A 345 10.17 0.16 19.34
N LEU A 346 11.18 0.99 19.55
CA LEU A 346 12.11 1.40 18.52
C LEU A 346 13.26 0.39 18.48
N ALA A 347 13.54 -0.18 17.31
CA ALA A 347 14.57 -1.17 17.12
C ALA A 347 15.24 -1.00 15.75
N TYR A 348 16.29 -1.76 15.50
CA TYR A 348 16.85 -1.94 14.16
C TYR A 348 17.13 -3.41 13.88
N VAL A 349 17.14 -3.80 12.61
CA VAL A 349 17.53 -5.14 12.17
C VAL A 349 18.89 -5.05 11.49
N HIS A 350 19.88 -5.77 12.01
CA HIS A 350 21.22 -5.88 11.43
C HIS A 350 21.58 -7.35 11.29
N GLU A 351 21.98 -7.78 10.09
CA GLU A 351 22.32 -9.18 9.79
C GLU A 351 21.22 -10.19 10.19
N GLY A 352 19.95 -9.75 10.14
CA GLY A 352 18.79 -10.56 10.52
C GLY A 352 18.51 -10.62 12.04
N ALA A 353 19.35 -10.00 12.88
CA ALA A 353 19.11 -9.85 14.31
C ALA A 353 18.35 -8.55 14.60
N LEU A 354 17.28 -8.63 15.39
CA LEU A 354 16.54 -7.47 15.90
C LEU A 354 17.22 -6.93 17.16
N CYS A 355 17.67 -5.69 17.12
CA CYS A 355 18.32 -4.98 18.21
C CYS A 355 17.41 -3.85 18.71
N VAL A 356 16.93 -3.96 19.95
CA VAL A 356 16.04 -2.95 20.54
C VAL A 356 16.84 -1.72 20.97
N ILE A 357 16.41 -0.55 20.53
CA ILE A 357 16.98 0.73 20.93
C ILE A 357 16.29 1.21 22.22
N GLY A 358 14.96 1.13 22.27
CA GLY A 358 14.17 1.50 23.44
C GLY A 358 12.68 1.19 23.24
N PHE A 359 11.87 1.35 24.29
CA PHE A 359 10.43 1.15 24.21
C PHE A 359 9.68 2.18 25.07
N LYS A 360 8.42 2.44 24.73
CA LYS A 360 7.54 3.37 25.44
C LYS A 360 6.09 2.90 25.36
N ASN A 361 5.44 2.79 26.51
CA ASN A 361 4.02 2.48 26.59
C ASN A 361 3.21 3.76 26.38
N ILE A 362 2.22 3.71 25.50
CA ILE A 362 1.25 4.79 25.27
C ILE A 362 -0.17 4.24 25.29
N THR A 363 -1.09 5.08 25.74
CA THR A 363 -2.52 4.81 25.67
C THR A 363 -3.09 5.60 24.50
N ILE A 364 -3.56 4.90 23.48
CA ILE A 364 -4.17 5.52 22.31
C ILE A 364 -5.68 5.60 22.53
N SER A 365 -6.18 6.82 22.72
CA SER A 365 -7.60 7.07 22.95
C SER A 365 -8.41 6.84 21.70
N LYS A 366 -9.67 6.42 21.87
CA LYS A 366 -10.62 6.38 20.76
C LYS A 366 -10.83 7.80 20.23
N SER A 367 -10.61 7.96 18.94
CA SER A 367 -10.84 9.21 18.23
C SER A 367 -11.29 8.92 16.81
N SER A 368 -12.05 9.84 16.22
CA SER A 368 -12.34 9.85 14.78
C SER A 368 -11.24 10.54 13.98
N THR A 369 -10.34 11.25 14.66
CA THR A 369 -9.20 11.96 14.07
C THR A 369 -7.89 11.48 14.68
N PRO A 370 -6.78 11.57 13.94
CA PRO A 370 -5.46 11.16 14.41
C PRO A 370 -5.01 12.05 15.57
N LEU A 371 -4.48 11.43 16.63
CA LEU A 371 -3.85 12.13 17.75
C LEU A 371 -2.34 12.02 17.65
N GLU A 372 -1.65 13.08 18.04
CA GLU A 372 -0.20 13.16 18.07
C GLU A 372 0.36 12.61 19.39
N TYR A 373 1.33 11.72 19.30
CA TYR A 373 2.03 11.11 20.42
C TYR A 373 3.53 11.36 20.29
N ASN A 374 4.06 12.24 21.15
CA ASN A 374 5.49 12.51 21.21
C ASN A 374 6.21 11.45 22.06
N LEU A 375 6.92 10.57 21.39
CA LEU A 375 7.70 9.48 21.96
C LEU A 375 9.15 9.92 22.11
N SER A 376 9.74 9.64 23.26
CA SER A 376 11.16 9.90 23.51
C SER A 376 11.76 8.60 24.01
N PHE A 377 12.79 8.13 23.33
CA PHE A 377 13.50 6.89 23.64
C PHE A 377 14.90 7.25 24.15
N SER A 378 15.31 6.64 25.26
CA SER A 378 16.70 6.68 25.73
C SER A 378 17.41 5.46 25.16
N PRO A 379 18.30 5.63 24.16
CA PRO A 379 18.88 4.50 23.47
C PRO A 379 19.79 3.69 24.40
N GLY A 380 19.56 2.38 24.49
CA GLY A 380 20.45 1.46 25.23
C GLY A 380 21.76 1.15 24.48
N VAL A 381 21.89 1.65 23.26
CA VAL A 381 23.02 1.44 22.34
C VAL A 381 23.50 2.79 21.82
N SER A 382 24.81 2.98 21.69
CA SER A 382 25.39 4.27 21.25
C SER A 382 25.54 4.38 19.74
N THR A 383 25.50 3.26 19.01
CA THR A 383 25.67 3.24 17.56
C THR A 383 24.77 2.19 16.91
N ILE A 384 24.19 2.52 15.75
CA ILE A 384 23.52 1.58 14.86
C ILE A 384 24.50 1.25 13.72
N PRO A 385 24.84 -0.03 13.51
CA PRO A 385 25.75 -0.43 12.44
C PRO A 385 25.24 -0.01 11.04
N GLN A 386 26.16 0.16 10.10
CA GLN A 386 25.85 0.30 8.68
C GLN A 386 24.99 -0.89 8.19
N ASN A 387 24.14 -0.64 7.21
CA ASN A 387 23.18 -1.59 6.64
C ASN A 387 22.13 -2.14 7.61
N SER A 388 21.87 -1.41 8.69
CA SER A 388 20.76 -1.70 9.58
C SER A 388 19.46 -1.11 9.03
N ILE A 389 18.34 -1.77 9.34
CA ILE A 389 16.98 -1.31 9.00
C ILE A 389 16.32 -0.84 10.29
N ILE A 390 15.97 0.44 10.41
CA ILE A 390 15.27 0.94 11.61
C ILE A 390 13.79 0.56 11.53
N VAL A 391 13.24 0.04 12.63
CA VAL A 391 11.87 -0.41 12.73
C VAL A 391 11.20 0.13 14.00
N LEU A 392 9.92 0.48 13.89
CA LEU A 392 9.05 0.86 15.00
C LEU A 392 8.01 -0.26 15.19
N ILE A 393 8.11 -1.02 16.27
CA ILE A 393 7.21 -2.14 16.56
C ILE A 393 6.13 -1.65 17.52
N LEU A 394 4.85 -1.86 17.20
CA LEU A 394 3.74 -1.57 18.10
C LEU A 394 3.17 -2.88 18.60
N THR A 395 3.35 -3.17 19.89
CA THR A 395 2.82 -4.36 20.55
C THR A 395 1.63 -3.97 21.41
N ARG A 396 0.47 -4.57 21.14
CA ARG A 396 -0.73 -4.32 21.93
C ARG A 396 -0.60 -4.95 23.32
N LEU A 397 -0.80 -4.16 24.37
CA LEU A 397 -0.72 -4.63 25.77
C LEU A 397 -2.05 -5.23 26.27
N ASP A 398 -3.19 -4.67 25.84
CA ASP A 398 -4.49 -5.11 26.33
C ASP A 398 -5.01 -6.41 25.69
N ASN A 399 -5.78 -7.16 26.49
CA ASN A 399 -6.50 -8.37 26.05
C ASN A 399 -7.92 -8.08 25.53
N ASP A 400 -8.39 -6.83 25.57
CA ASP A 400 -9.77 -6.52 25.23
C ASP A 400 -10.02 -6.67 23.71
N SER A 401 -10.93 -7.53 23.29
CA SER A 401 -10.85 -8.23 22.00
C SER A 401 -11.38 -7.48 20.77
N GLY A 402 -11.71 -6.19 20.86
CA GLY A 402 -12.35 -5.48 19.73
C GLY A 402 -11.87 -4.05 19.53
N GLY A 403 -11.48 -3.71 18.29
CA GLY A 403 -11.13 -2.38 17.81
C GLY A 403 -10.06 -2.41 16.71
N THR A 404 -9.85 -1.30 16.01
CA THR A 404 -8.86 -1.14 14.93
C THR A 404 -7.93 0.00 15.32
N LEU A 405 -6.62 -0.26 15.30
CA LEU A 405 -5.61 0.78 15.48
C LEU A 405 -5.25 1.33 14.11
N HIS A 406 -5.42 2.63 13.94
CA HIS A 406 -5.05 3.35 12.73
C HIS A 406 -3.79 4.13 13.02
N ILE A 407 -2.77 3.95 12.19
CA ILE A 407 -1.49 4.63 12.32
C ILE A 407 -1.31 5.48 11.08
N ILE A 408 -1.00 6.74 11.26
CA ILE A 408 -0.74 7.66 10.17
C ILE A 408 0.75 7.93 10.14
N CYS A 409 1.36 7.49 9.04
CA CYS A 409 2.72 7.84 8.73
C CYS A 409 2.71 9.15 7.92
N GLY A 410 2.91 10.29 8.57
CA GLY A 410 3.22 11.52 7.84
C GLY A 410 4.59 11.43 7.18
N GLU A 411 4.85 12.24 6.15
CA GLU A 411 6.20 12.37 5.57
C GLU A 411 7.25 12.76 6.64
N GLY A 412 6.84 13.33 7.79
CA GLY A 412 7.69 13.67 8.93
C GLY A 412 8.23 12.52 9.78
N LEU A 413 7.78 11.26 9.63
CA LEU A 413 8.48 10.13 10.29
C LEU A 413 9.85 9.83 9.65
N SER A 414 10.14 10.46 8.51
CA SER A 414 11.49 10.52 7.92
C SER A 414 12.46 11.38 8.72
N ARG A 415 11.98 12.17 9.70
CA ARG A 415 12.83 13.01 10.56
C ARG A 415 12.91 12.42 11.96
N ILE A 416 13.72 11.37 12.10
CA ILE A 416 14.30 11.02 13.40
C ILE A 416 15.31 12.12 13.72
N GLU A 417 14.92 13.09 14.54
CA GLU A 417 15.86 14.06 15.07
C GLU A 417 16.70 13.37 16.15
N LEU A 418 17.92 12.98 15.76
CA LEU A 418 18.96 12.53 16.67
C LEU A 418 19.68 13.76 17.22
N TRP A 419 19.43 14.08 18.50
CA TRP A 419 20.09 15.19 19.21
C TRP A 419 21.26 14.70 20.05
#